data_AF-E7ABM8-F1
#
_entry.id   AF-E7ABM8-F1
#
_cell.length_a   1.000
_cell.length_b   1.000
_cell.length_c   1.000
_cell.angle_alpha   90.00
_cell.angle_beta   90.00
_cell.angle_gamma   90.00
#
_symmetry.space_group_name_H-M   'P 1'
#
loop_
_entity.id
_entity.type
_entity.pdbx_description
1 polymer ?
#
loop_
_entity_poly.entity_id
_entity_poly.type
_entity_poly.pdbx_seq_one_letter_code
_entity_poly.pdbx_strand_id
1 'polypeptide(L)'
;MDKKIPNSIQEALNNKAIQENTFAKKDKAKPGRKSIPEHLKQKFVVSFYLSKEEYTILENLANQEADSVGFFIKRYVLKNLVHGKG
;
A
#
# COMPACT_ATOMS: atom_id res chain seq x y z
N MET A 1 34.25 -19.48 3.40
CA MET A 1 34.56 -18.03 3.43
C MET A 1 33.96 -17.47 4.70
N ASP A 2 34.75 -17.44 5.76
CA ASP A 2 34.32 -17.00 7.09
C ASP A 2 34.04 -15.50 7.09
N LYS A 3 32.79 -15.13 7.41
CA LYS A 3 32.41 -13.73 7.57
C LYS A 3 33.02 -13.23 8.89
N LYS A 4 34.16 -12.54 8.83
CA LYS A 4 34.71 -11.80 9.97
C LYS A 4 33.71 -10.73 10.38
N ILE A 5 33.00 -10.97 11.47
CA ILE A 5 32.13 -9.97 12.11
C ILE A 5 33.05 -8.99 12.84
N PRO A 6 33.02 -7.68 12.54
CA PRO A 6 33.85 -6.71 13.23
C PRO A 6 33.41 -6.56 14.69
N ASN A 7 34.37 -6.54 15.61
CA ASN A 7 34.11 -6.49 17.05
C ASN A 7 34.01 -5.05 17.59
N SER A 8 34.17 -4.05 16.71
CA SER A 8 34.10 -2.63 17.07
C SER A 8 33.56 -1.79 15.91
N ILE A 9 32.90 -0.67 16.25
CA ILE A 9 32.36 0.30 15.28
C ILE A 9 33.48 0.88 14.41
N GLN A 10 34.65 1.18 14.99
CA GLN A 10 35.78 1.73 14.24
C GLN A 10 36.35 0.71 13.23
N GLU A 11 36.35 -0.57 13.60
CA GLU A 11 36.79 -1.67 12.73
C GLU A 11 35.80 -1.89 11.58
N ALA A 12 34.50 -1.79 11.86
CA ALA A 12 33.45 -1.86 10.84
C ALA A 12 33.55 -0.70 9.84
N LEU A 13 33.85 0.52 10.32
CA LEU A 13 33.99 1.71 9.48
C LEU A 13 35.24 1.65 8.59
N ASN A 14 36.35 1.08 9.07
CA ASN A 14 37.61 1.02 8.32
C ASN A 14 37.74 -0.22 7.42
N ASN A 15 36.77 -1.13 7.45
CA ASN A 15 36.82 -2.35 6.65
C ASN A 15 36.46 -2.06 5.18
N LYS A 16 37.50 -1.96 4.34
CA LYS A 16 37.38 -1.71 2.89
C LYS A 16 36.42 -2.68 2.18
N ALA A 17 36.37 -3.94 2.59
CA ALA A 17 35.47 -4.93 2.00
C ALA A 17 33.98 -4.64 2.29
N ILE A 18 33.67 -4.03 3.44
CA ILE A 18 32.29 -3.62 3.77
C ILE A 18 31.90 -2.39 2.95
N GLN A 19 32.83 -1.45 2.76
CA GLN A 19 32.60 -0.25 1.95
C GLN A 19 32.41 -0.60 0.46
N GLU A 20 33.27 -1.44 -0.13
CA GLU A 20 33.15 -1.87 -1.54
C GLU A 20 31.81 -2.56 -1.84
N ASN A 21 31.35 -3.44 -0.94
CA ASN A 21 30.06 -4.13 -1.10
C ASN A 21 28.83 -3.22 -0.90
N THR A 22 28.97 -2.11 -0.17
CA THR A 22 27.88 -1.16 0.08
C THR A 22 27.59 -0.29 -1.15
N PHE A 23 28.61 0.01 -1.96
CA PHE A 23 28.48 0.85 -3.16
C PHE A 23 28.39 0.05 -4.48
N ALA A 24 28.77 -1.24 -4.50
CA ALA A 24 28.66 -2.08 -5.70
C ALA A 24 27.21 -2.42 -6.12
N LYS A 25 26.21 -2.23 -5.23
CA LYS A 25 24.78 -2.47 -5.54
C LYS A 25 24.05 -1.25 -6.11
N LYS A 26 24.76 -0.17 -6.44
CA LYS A 26 24.15 1.14 -6.72
C LYS A 26 23.62 1.32 -8.16
N ASP A 27 23.95 0.44 -9.11
CA ASP A 27 23.70 0.72 -10.53
C ASP A 27 22.41 0.17 -11.13
N LYS A 28 21.51 -0.46 -10.35
CA LYS A 28 20.26 -1.03 -10.94
C LYS A 28 18.94 -0.71 -10.25
N ALA A 29 18.94 0.07 -9.16
CA ALA A 29 17.69 0.51 -8.54
C ALA A 29 17.48 1.99 -8.85
N LYS A 30 16.57 2.28 -9.80
CA LYS A 30 16.06 3.66 -9.98
C LYS A 30 15.59 4.14 -8.60
N PRO A 31 16.10 5.27 -8.08
CA PRO A 31 15.63 5.81 -6.82
C PRO A 31 14.15 6.16 -6.99
N GLY A 32 13.27 5.43 -6.29
CA GLY A 32 11.83 5.56 -6.43
C GLY A 32 11.03 4.54 -5.62
N ARG A 33 9.73 4.81 -5.44
CA ARG A 33 8.80 3.91 -4.75
C ARG A 33 8.69 2.60 -5.52
N LYS A 34 8.86 1.46 -4.84
CA LYS A 34 8.63 0.12 -5.43
C LYS A 34 7.23 0.07 -6.04
N SER A 35 7.11 -0.43 -7.26
CA SER A 35 5.80 -0.57 -7.91
C SER A 35 4.92 -1.56 -7.13
N ILE A 36 3.62 -1.26 -7.06
CA ILE A 36 2.65 -2.14 -6.43
C ILE A 36 2.49 -3.38 -7.34
N PRO A 37 2.63 -4.60 -6.80
CA PRO A 37 2.36 -5.84 -7.52
C PRO A 37 0.99 -5.81 -8.21
N GLU A 38 0.89 -6.37 -9.41
CA GLU A 38 -0.30 -6.25 -10.25
C GLU A 38 -1.57 -6.83 -9.62
N HIS A 39 -1.43 -7.89 -8.81
CA HIS A 39 -2.55 -8.49 -8.07
C HIS A 39 -3.10 -7.61 -6.94
N LEU A 40 -2.33 -6.61 -6.48
CA LEU A 40 -2.75 -5.64 -5.46
C LEU A 40 -3.29 -4.34 -6.05
N LYS A 41 -3.20 -4.16 -7.38
CA LYS A 41 -3.79 -3.00 -8.04
C LYS A 41 -5.31 -3.16 -8.07
N GLN A 42 -6.04 -2.07 -7.82
CA GLN A 42 -7.48 -2.04 -8.09
C GLN A 42 -7.71 -2.28 -9.59
N LYS A 43 -8.38 -3.39 -9.93
CA LYS A 43 -8.64 -3.78 -11.33
C LYS A 43 -9.74 -2.95 -11.99
N PHE A 44 -10.71 -2.47 -11.21
CA PHE A 44 -11.86 -1.71 -11.69
C PHE A 44 -12.08 -0.51 -10.79
N VAL A 45 -11.87 0.67 -11.35
CA VAL A 45 -12.14 1.95 -10.68
C VAL A 45 -13.55 2.38 -11.08
N VAL A 46 -14.38 2.68 -10.09
CA VAL A 46 -15.73 3.21 -10.29
C VAL A 46 -15.76 4.62 -9.74
N SER A 47 -16.09 5.59 -10.59
CA SER A 47 -16.21 7.00 -10.24
C SER A 47 -17.56 7.53 -10.70
N PHE A 48 -18.24 8.26 -9.82
CA PHE A 48 -19.51 8.91 -10.11
C PHE A 48 -19.66 10.15 -9.23
N TYR A 49 -20.63 10.99 -9.56
CA TYR A 49 -20.93 12.20 -8.81
C TYR A 49 -22.21 12.01 -8.00
N LEU A 50 -22.24 12.68 -6.86
CA LEU A 50 -23.42 12.80 -5.99
C LEU A 50 -23.67 14.27 -5.74
N SER A 51 -24.93 14.62 -5.49
CA SER A 51 -25.22 15.92 -4.89
C SER A 51 -24.58 16.01 -3.50
N LYS A 52 -24.41 17.24 -3.01
CA LYS A 52 -23.86 17.48 -1.67
C LYS A 52 -24.72 16.84 -0.59
N GLU A 53 -26.04 16.93 -0.72
CA GLU A 53 -27.00 16.38 0.24
C GLU A 53 -26.92 14.85 0.29
N GLU A 54 -26.91 14.17 -0.85
CA GLU A 54 -26.77 12.71 -0.93
C GLU A 54 -25.45 12.23 -0.32
N TYR A 55 -24.34 12.93 -0.62
CA TYR A 55 -23.05 12.56 -0.04
C TYR A 55 -23.05 12.72 1.49
N THR A 56 -23.60 13.81 2.02
CA THR A 56 -23.70 14.03 3.48
C THR A 56 -24.53 12.94 4.16
N ILE A 57 -25.63 12.50 3.53
CA ILE A 57 -26.43 11.39 4.06
C ILE A 57 -25.59 10.10 4.11
N LEU A 58 -24.90 9.75 3.03
CA LEU A 58 -24.06 8.54 2.97
C LEU A 58 -22.88 8.61 3.94
N GLU A 59 -22.29 9.77 4.12
CA GLU A 59 -21.21 10.00 5.08
C GLU A 59 -21.67 9.77 6.52
N ASN A 60 -22.82 10.31 6.90
CA ASN A 60 -23.39 10.07 8.22
C ASN A 60 -23.69 8.60 8.48
N LEU A 61 -24.26 7.89 7.48
CA LEU A 61 -24.54 6.46 7.59
C LEU A 61 -23.26 5.62 7.69
N ALA A 62 -22.24 5.94 6.89
CA ALA A 62 -20.94 5.25 6.95
C ALA A 62 -20.25 5.47 8.30
N ASN A 63 -20.31 6.69 8.85
CA ASN A 63 -19.73 7.03 10.14
C ASN A 63 -20.39 6.28 11.31
N GLN A 64 -21.71 6.04 11.25
CA GLN A 64 -22.43 5.24 12.26
C GLN A 64 -21.90 3.80 12.36
N GLU A 65 -21.39 3.26 11.26
CA GLU A 65 -20.87 1.90 11.18
C GLU A 65 -19.33 1.84 11.28
N ALA A 66 -18.68 2.97 11.55
CA ALA A 66 -17.22 3.14 11.53
C ALA A 66 -16.56 2.71 10.21
N ASP A 67 -17.28 2.88 9.09
CA ASP A 67 -16.84 2.52 7.74
C ASP A 67 -16.46 3.76 6.92
N SER A 68 -15.59 3.58 5.91
CA SER A 68 -15.40 4.60 4.88
C SER A 68 -16.59 4.64 3.92
N VAL A 69 -16.96 5.84 3.43
CA VAL A 69 -18.09 6.03 2.50
C VAL A 69 -18.03 5.09 1.28
N GLY A 70 -16.83 4.94 0.69
CA GLY A 70 -16.64 4.05 -0.46
C GLY A 70 -16.86 2.57 -0.12
N PHE A 71 -16.42 2.13 1.06
CA PHE A 71 -16.66 0.76 1.52
C PHE A 71 -18.14 0.53 1.85
N PHE A 72 -18.77 1.48 2.53
CA PHE A 72 -20.19 1.47 2.86
C PHE A 72 -21.05 1.31 1.60
N ILE A 73 -20.83 2.15 0.58
CA ILE A 73 -21.55 2.09 -0.71
C ILE A 73 -21.35 0.72 -1.37
N LYS A 74 -20.10 0.23 -1.45
CA LYS A 74 -19.81 -1.07 -2.05
C LYS A 74 -20.57 -2.20 -1.35
N ARG A 75 -20.58 -2.20 -0.01
CA ARG A 75 -21.27 -3.18 0.81
C ARG A 75 -22.79 -3.11 0.62
N TYR A 76 -23.33 -1.89 0.59
CA TYR A 76 -24.75 -1.64 0.37
C TYR A 76 -25.21 -2.13 -1.01
N VAL A 77 -24.46 -1.79 -2.07
CA VAL A 77 -24.73 -2.25 -3.44
C VAL A 77 -24.66 -3.77 -3.52
N LEU A 78 -23.63 -4.40 -2.93
CA LEU A 78 -23.50 -5.86 -2.93
C LEU A 78 -24.68 -6.54 -2.22
N LYS A 79 -25.08 -6.03 -1.04
CA LYS A 79 -26.20 -6.57 -0.27
C LYS A 79 -27.51 -6.53 -1.08
N ASN A 80 -27.78 -5.43 -1.77
CA ASN A 80 -29.04 -5.25 -2.50
C ASN A 80 -29.05 -5.93 -3.88
N LEU A 81 -27.90 -6.07 -4.55
CA LEU A 81 -27.82 -6.75 -5.85
C LEU A 81 -27.80 -8.28 -5.73
N VAL A 82 -27.19 -8.83 -4.68
CA VAL A 82 -26.99 -10.29 -4.53
C VAL A 82 -28.18 -11.00 -3.89
N HIS A 83 -29.09 -10.29 -3.21
CA HIS A 83 -30.32 -10.90 -2.64
C HIS A 83 -31.28 -11.50 -3.69
N GLY A 84 -31.04 -11.31 -4.99
CA GLY A 84 -31.88 -11.84 -6.07
C GLY A 84 -31.26 -12.95 -6.93
N LYS A 85 -30.02 -13.39 -6.67
CA LYS A 85 -29.39 -14.49 -7.43
C LYS A 85 -28.50 -15.35 -6.53
N GLY A 86 -29.12 -16.40 -6.00
CA GLY A 86 -28.49 -17.66 -5.61
C GLY A 86 -29.17 -18.78 -6.39
#